data_AF-A0A6M0Q3H0-F1
#
_entry.id   AF-A0A6M0Q3H0-F1
#
_cell.length_a   1.000
_cell.length_b   1.000
_cell.length_c   1.000
_cell.angle_alpha   90.00
_cell.angle_beta   90.00
_cell.angle_gamma   90.00
#
_symmetry.space_group_name_H-M   'P 1'
#
loop_
_entity.id
_entity.type
_entity.pdbx_description
1 polymer ?
#
loop_
_entity_poly.entity_id
_entity_poly.type
_entity_poly.pdbx_seq_one_letter_code
_entity_poly.pdbx_strand_id
1 'polypeptide(L)'
;MLENYISTRIHANVGVQSGGILQDELHQRLQSLKNRNALVVKSQALCQIHDITETRNGVEARYSIQIKDLVKQRDKFINEEYVEERIALIENDEVVRDSLVKPQDDTESFDERDLDVEDDSVRQPFIYDRREAVRYAEKWWDSYNPEYEKFEVDCTNFISQCLHAGGAPMTGYSNRGKGWWMKNGSWSYSWSVAHALRRYLPNAKSGLRAVEKESASDLTLGDVICYDFEGDGRYNHNTIVVAKDSNNMPLVNAHTYNSRMRYWEYTDSSAYTPNIKYAFLHIVDDES
;
A
#
# COMPACT_ATOMS: atom_id res chain seq x y z
N MET A 1 -7.65 -28.96 7.07
CA MET A 1 -8.88 -28.16 7.33
C MET A 1 -8.73 -26.74 6.84
N LEU A 2 -7.82 -25.95 7.43
CA LEU A 2 -7.54 -24.59 6.99
C LEU A 2 -7.21 -24.49 5.49
N GLU A 3 -6.46 -25.46 4.94
CA GLU A 3 -6.19 -25.55 3.49
C GLU A 3 -7.47 -25.67 2.63
N ASN A 4 -8.41 -26.54 3.00
CA ASN A 4 -9.68 -26.70 2.27
C ASN A 4 -10.55 -25.44 2.39
N TYR A 5 -10.58 -24.81 3.57
CA TYR A 5 -11.27 -23.55 3.79
C TYR A 5 -10.70 -22.43 2.90
N ILE A 6 -9.38 -22.27 2.90
CA ILE A 6 -8.67 -21.30 2.06
C ILE A 6 -8.90 -21.59 0.58
N SER A 7 -8.81 -22.85 0.15
CA SER A 7 -9.09 -23.23 -1.24
C SER A 7 -10.51 -22.84 -1.65
N THR A 8 -11.51 -23.07 -0.78
CA THR A 8 -12.89 -22.65 -1.03
C THR A 8 -13.01 -21.13 -1.15
N ARG A 9 -12.36 -20.38 -0.25
CA ARG A 9 -12.30 -18.92 -0.28
C ARG A 9 -11.69 -18.40 -1.59
N ILE A 10 -10.55 -18.95 -2.01
CA ILE A 10 -9.85 -18.53 -3.23
C ILE A 10 -10.67 -18.86 -4.49
N HIS A 11 -11.38 -19.98 -4.50
CA HIS A 11 -12.34 -20.25 -5.58
C HIS A 11 -13.49 -19.24 -5.60
N ALA A 12 -13.94 -18.72 -4.46
CA ALA A 12 -14.98 -17.70 -4.40
C ALA A 12 -14.54 -16.33 -4.98
N ASN A 13 -13.23 -16.08 -5.14
CA ASN A 13 -12.74 -14.92 -5.89
C ASN A 13 -13.09 -15.02 -7.38
N VAL A 14 -13.26 -16.23 -7.92
CA VAL A 14 -13.47 -16.48 -9.35
C VAL A 14 -14.97 -16.53 -9.68
N GLY A 15 -15.46 -15.55 -10.43
CA GLY A 15 -16.84 -15.50 -10.91
C GLY A 15 -17.78 -14.64 -10.04
N VAL A 16 -19.09 -14.67 -10.38
CA VAL A 16 -20.15 -13.85 -9.74
C VAL A 16 -21.01 -14.70 -8.78
N GLN A 17 -20.67 -15.97 -8.55
CA GLN A 17 -21.50 -16.87 -7.77
C GLN A 17 -20.86 -17.22 -6.45
N SER A 18 -21.48 -16.77 -5.36
CA SER A 18 -21.45 -17.52 -4.11
C SER A 18 -22.64 -17.13 -3.23
N GLY A 19 -23.63 -18.02 -3.18
CA GLY A 19 -24.54 -18.13 -2.05
C GLY A 19 -23.78 -18.77 -0.89
N GLY A 20 -23.36 -17.94 0.06
CA GLY A 20 -22.62 -18.31 1.25
C GLY A 20 -22.36 -17.04 2.08
N ILE A 21 -22.00 -17.18 3.35
CA ILE A 21 -21.62 -16.06 4.21
C ILE A 21 -20.30 -15.47 3.64
N LEU A 22 -20.43 -14.47 2.77
CA LEU A 22 -19.31 -13.70 2.25
C LEU A 22 -18.77 -12.84 3.39
N GLN A 23 -17.47 -12.95 3.68
CA GLN A 23 -16.78 -11.97 4.51
C GLN A 23 -16.81 -10.60 3.83
N ASP A 24 -16.90 -9.54 4.63
CA ASP A 24 -17.10 -8.17 4.15
C ASP A 24 -16.03 -7.73 3.14
N GLU A 25 -14.76 -8.12 3.34
CA GLU A 25 -13.67 -7.77 2.43
C GLU A 25 -13.82 -8.40 1.03
N LEU A 26 -14.32 -9.63 0.93
CA LEU A 26 -14.53 -10.30 -0.34
C LEU A 26 -15.72 -9.66 -1.07
N HIS A 27 -16.76 -9.29 -0.32
CA HIS A 27 -17.88 -8.54 -0.89
C HIS A 27 -17.43 -7.18 -1.45
N GLN A 28 -16.62 -6.43 -0.71
CA GLN A 28 -16.03 -5.16 -1.14
C GLN A 28 -15.20 -5.34 -2.43
N ARG A 29 -14.34 -6.36 -2.47
CA ARG A 29 -13.52 -6.69 -3.66
C ARG A 29 -14.38 -6.99 -4.88
N LEU A 30 -15.37 -7.89 -4.75
CA LEU A 30 -16.26 -8.26 -5.86
C LEU A 30 -17.10 -7.07 -6.34
N GLN A 31 -17.57 -6.22 -5.42
CA GLN A 31 -18.31 -5.01 -5.76
C GLN A 31 -17.41 -4.00 -6.49
N SER A 32 -16.16 -3.80 -6.03
CA SER A 32 -15.18 -2.94 -6.70
C SER A 32 -14.90 -3.42 -8.14
N LEU A 33 -14.63 -4.71 -8.32
CA LEU A 33 -14.44 -5.33 -9.64
C LEU A 33 -15.65 -5.09 -10.56
N LYS A 34 -16.86 -5.33 -10.05
CA LYS A 34 -18.10 -5.10 -10.79
C LYS A 34 -18.24 -3.63 -11.21
N ASN A 35 -17.99 -2.69 -10.30
CA ASN A 35 -18.09 -1.25 -10.58
C ASN A 35 -17.17 -0.80 -11.72
N ARG A 36 -15.99 -1.42 -11.85
CA ARG A 36 -15.02 -1.10 -12.89
C ARG A 36 -15.07 -2.01 -14.13
N ASN A 37 -16.14 -2.81 -14.29
CA ASN A 37 -16.30 -3.78 -15.38
C ASN A 37 -15.12 -4.77 -15.50
N ALA A 38 -14.64 -5.24 -14.35
CA ALA A 38 -13.58 -6.21 -14.22
C ALA A 38 -14.08 -7.50 -13.56
N LEU A 39 -13.38 -8.61 -13.78
CA LEU A 39 -13.62 -9.87 -13.09
C LEU A 39 -12.32 -10.66 -12.95
N VAL A 40 -12.18 -11.41 -11.85
CA VAL A 40 -11.08 -12.36 -11.68
C VAL A 40 -11.39 -13.59 -12.54
N VAL A 41 -10.53 -13.89 -13.51
CA VAL A 41 -10.65 -15.09 -14.37
C VAL A 41 -9.84 -16.27 -13.84
N LYS A 42 -8.87 -16.01 -12.97
CA LYS A 42 -8.05 -17.01 -12.28
C LYS A 42 -7.54 -16.42 -10.98
N SER A 43 -7.60 -17.19 -9.90
CA SER A 43 -7.02 -16.85 -8.61
C SER A 43 -6.13 -18.00 -8.15
N GLN A 44 -4.99 -17.68 -7.55
CA GLN A 44 -4.08 -18.62 -6.91
C GLN A 44 -3.65 -18.04 -5.58
N ALA A 45 -3.34 -18.89 -4.62
CA ALA A 45 -2.82 -18.44 -3.34
C ALA A 45 -1.74 -19.35 -2.80
N LEU A 46 -0.81 -18.75 -2.07
CA LEU A 46 0.16 -19.44 -1.23
C LEU A 46 -0.15 -19.08 0.22
N CYS A 47 -0.36 -20.09 1.06
CA CYS A 47 -0.64 -19.91 2.48
C CYS A 47 0.60 -20.27 3.29
N GLN A 48 0.93 -19.46 4.29
CA GLN A 48 1.97 -19.76 5.27
C GLN A 48 1.42 -19.61 6.68
N ILE A 49 1.49 -20.68 7.47
CA ILE A 49 1.12 -20.64 8.90
C ILE A 49 2.31 -20.11 9.69
N HIS A 50 2.08 -19.09 10.51
CA HIS A 50 3.10 -18.46 11.35
C HIS A 50 3.05 -18.97 12.79
N ASP A 51 1.85 -19.17 13.34
CA ASP A 51 1.65 -19.60 14.72
C ASP A 51 0.36 -20.40 14.88
N ILE A 52 0.37 -21.34 15.82
CA ILE A 52 -0.81 -22.12 16.23
C ILE A 52 -0.84 -22.15 17.76
N THR A 53 -1.91 -21.63 18.34
CA THR A 53 -2.08 -21.53 19.78
C THR A 53 -3.40 -22.19 20.22
N GLU A 54 -3.33 -23.10 21.18
CA GLU A 54 -4.53 -23.62 21.85
C GLU A 54 -5.09 -22.58 22.83
N THR A 55 -6.38 -22.26 22.69
CA THR A 55 -7.08 -21.31 23.56
C THR A 55 -8.27 -22.00 24.23
N ARG A 56 -8.90 -21.31 25.19
CA ARG A 56 -10.14 -21.79 25.82
C ARG A 56 -11.30 -21.95 24.84
N ASN A 57 -11.23 -21.27 23.69
CA ASN A 57 -12.29 -21.22 22.68
C ASN A 57 -11.93 -22.06 21.43
N GLY A 58 -10.92 -22.93 21.48
CA GLY A 58 -10.46 -23.70 20.32
C GLY A 58 -9.04 -23.34 19.90
N VAL A 59 -8.66 -23.71 18.68
CA VAL A 59 -7.31 -23.51 18.14
C VAL A 59 -7.28 -22.22 17.33
N GLU A 60 -6.42 -21.28 17.70
CA GLU A 60 -6.14 -20.08 16.91
C GLU A 60 -4.93 -20.33 16.00
N ALA A 61 -5.10 -20.09 14.71
CA ALA A 61 -4.02 -20.15 13.72
C ALA A 61 -3.78 -18.76 13.13
N ARG A 62 -2.54 -18.25 13.26
CA ARG A 62 -2.08 -17.04 12.58
C ARG A 62 -1.39 -17.43 11.28
N TYR A 63 -1.79 -16.83 10.18
CA TYR A 63 -1.27 -17.19 8.87
C TYR A 63 -1.34 -16.01 7.90
N SER A 64 -0.45 -16.04 6.91
CA SER A 64 -0.50 -15.14 5.77
C SER A 64 -0.98 -15.89 4.53
N ILE A 65 -1.62 -15.15 3.64
CA ILE A 65 -2.00 -15.63 2.31
C ILE A 65 -1.55 -14.63 1.26
N GLN A 66 -0.65 -15.07 0.37
CA GLN A 66 -0.26 -14.34 -0.81
C GLN A 66 -1.18 -14.75 -1.96
N ILE A 67 -2.02 -13.82 -2.41
CA ILE A 67 -3.03 -14.03 -3.43
C ILE A 67 -2.53 -13.45 -4.74
N LYS A 68 -2.72 -14.18 -5.84
CA LYS A 68 -2.43 -13.77 -7.21
C LYS A 68 -3.66 -13.93 -8.07
N ASP A 69 -4.22 -12.80 -8.46
CA ASP A 69 -5.41 -12.72 -9.30
C ASP A 69 -5.05 -12.28 -10.72
N LEU A 70 -5.52 -13.04 -11.70
CA LEU A 70 -5.59 -12.59 -13.09
C LEU A 70 -6.95 -11.92 -13.29
N VAL A 71 -6.95 -10.60 -13.29
CA VAL A 71 -8.13 -9.77 -13.51
C VAL A 71 -8.27 -9.45 -14.99
N LYS A 72 -9.42 -9.78 -15.57
CA LYS A 72 -9.79 -9.34 -16.92
C LYS A 72 -10.64 -8.08 -16.83
N GLN A 73 -10.24 -7.03 -17.55
CA GLN A 73 -10.99 -5.79 -17.66
C GLN A 73 -10.93 -5.26 -19.10
N ARG A 74 -12.08 -5.33 -19.80
CA ARG A 74 -12.17 -5.11 -21.25
C ARG A 74 -11.20 -6.03 -22.02
N ASP A 75 -10.24 -5.46 -22.72
CA ASP A 75 -9.19 -6.12 -23.52
C ASP A 75 -7.89 -6.34 -22.75
N LYS A 76 -7.76 -5.81 -21.52
CA LYS A 76 -6.58 -5.96 -20.68
C LYS A 76 -6.71 -7.12 -19.69
N PHE A 77 -5.55 -7.70 -19.39
CA PHE A 77 -5.35 -8.59 -18.26
C PHE A 77 -4.37 -7.95 -17.29
N ILE A 78 -4.72 -7.94 -16.01
CA ILE A 78 -3.94 -7.35 -14.92
C ILE A 78 -3.61 -8.48 -13.94
N ASN A 79 -2.34 -8.60 -13.56
CA ASN A 79 -1.92 -9.51 -12.50
C ASN A 79 -1.84 -8.72 -11.19
N GLU A 80 -2.90 -8.79 -10.40
CA GLU A 80 -2.91 -8.23 -9.05
C GLU A 80 -2.33 -9.26 -8.08
N GLU A 81 -1.37 -8.85 -7.26
CA GLU A 81 -0.80 -9.70 -6.22
C GLU A 81 -0.82 -8.96 -4.89
N TYR A 82 -1.24 -9.62 -3.82
CA TYR A 82 -1.31 -8.98 -2.50
C TYR A 82 -1.24 -10.00 -1.39
N VAL A 83 -0.76 -9.56 -0.23
CA VAL A 83 -0.66 -10.37 0.99
C VAL A 83 -1.74 -9.94 1.97
N GLU A 84 -2.43 -10.92 2.57
CA GLU A 84 -3.30 -10.71 3.72
C GLU A 84 -2.71 -11.45 4.93
N GLU A 85 -2.59 -10.76 6.06
CA GLU A 85 -2.36 -11.39 7.36
C GLU A 85 -3.70 -11.70 8.03
N ARG A 86 -3.86 -12.92 8.57
CA ARG A 86 -5.14 -13.43 9.04
C ARG A 86 -5.02 -14.23 10.33
N ILE A 87 -6.11 -14.29 11.08
CA ILE A 87 -6.28 -15.15 12.25
C ILE A 87 -7.56 -15.96 12.08
N ALA A 88 -7.42 -17.28 12.08
CA ALA A 88 -8.55 -18.21 12.09
C ALA A 88 -8.71 -18.83 13.48
N LEU A 89 -9.96 -18.95 13.94
CA LEU A 89 -10.37 -19.75 15.10
C LEU A 89 -11.00 -21.04 14.60
N ILE A 90 -10.52 -22.16 15.11
CA ILE A 90 -10.93 -23.51 14.71
C ILE A 90 -11.51 -24.23 15.94
N GLU A 91 -12.76 -24.67 15.81
CA GLU A 91 -13.48 -25.44 16.82
C GLU A 91 -14.06 -26.70 16.16
N ASN A 92 -13.92 -27.87 16.80
CA ASN A 92 -14.47 -29.15 16.30
C ASN A 92 -14.15 -29.41 14.81
N ASP A 93 -12.91 -29.17 14.40
CA ASP A 93 -12.41 -29.31 13.02
C ASP A 93 -13.02 -28.35 11.97
N GLU A 94 -13.76 -27.32 12.41
CA GLU A 94 -14.35 -26.29 11.54
C GLU A 94 -13.76 -24.90 11.81
N VAL A 95 -13.56 -24.12 10.74
CA VAL A 95 -13.18 -22.70 10.86
C VAL A 95 -14.44 -21.91 11.24
N VAL A 96 -14.55 -21.53 12.51
CA VAL A 96 -15.71 -20.80 13.03
C VAL A 96 -15.57 -19.29 12.89
N ARG A 97 -14.33 -18.79 12.83
CA ARG A 97 -14.01 -17.38 12.58
C ARG A 97 -12.73 -17.29 11.77
N ASP A 98 -12.69 -16.35 10.85
CA ASP A 98 -11.49 -15.97 10.12
C ASP A 98 -11.58 -14.47 9.84
N SER A 99 -10.51 -13.74 10.14
CA SER A 99 -10.51 -12.28 10.09
C SER A 99 -9.15 -11.75 9.68
N LEU A 100 -9.15 -10.69 8.89
CA LEU A 100 -7.98 -9.89 8.58
C LEU A 100 -7.35 -9.31 9.86
N VAL A 101 -6.02 -9.29 9.89
CA VAL A 101 -5.24 -8.57 10.89
C VAL A 101 -5.03 -7.15 10.37
N LYS A 102 -5.41 -6.14 11.15
CA LYS A 102 -5.08 -4.76 10.80
C LYS A 102 -3.57 -4.53 10.97
N PRO A 103 -2.92 -3.74 10.09
CA PRO A 103 -1.56 -3.30 10.34
C PRO A 103 -1.49 -2.60 11.70
N GLN A 104 -0.36 -2.73 12.39
CA GLN A 104 -0.10 -1.85 13.51
C GLN A 104 0.10 -0.43 12.98
N ASP A 105 -0.36 0.56 13.74
CA ASP A 105 -0.01 1.95 13.46
C ASP A 105 1.50 2.12 13.54
N ASP A 106 2.01 3.07 12.75
CA ASP A 106 3.43 3.41 12.75
C ASP A 106 3.86 3.75 14.19
N THR A 107 4.76 2.94 14.74
CA THR A 107 5.14 2.97 16.16
C THR A 107 6.06 4.15 16.48
N GLU A 108 6.59 4.82 15.45
CA GLU A 108 7.34 6.04 15.61
C GLU A 108 6.42 7.15 16.14
N SER A 109 6.61 7.51 17.42
CA SER A 109 5.91 8.61 18.06
C SER A 109 6.28 9.92 17.36
N PHE A 110 5.46 10.28 16.38
CA PHE A 110 5.61 11.46 15.57
C PHE A 110 4.62 12.54 16.02
N ASP A 111 5.16 13.64 16.59
CA ASP A 111 4.41 14.86 16.87
C ASP A 111 4.50 15.79 15.66
N GLU A 112 3.36 16.23 15.15
CA GLU A 112 3.32 17.15 14.01
C GLU A 112 4.08 18.45 14.26
N ARG A 113 4.22 18.87 15.52
CA ARG A 113 4.99 20.06 15.91
C ARG A 113 6.49 19.91 15.65
N ASP A 114 6.97 18.68 15.48
CA ASP A 114 8.37 18.42 15.20
C ASP A 114 8.73 18.58 13.71
N LEU A 115 7.73 18.74 12.81
CA LEU A 115 8.01 18.99 11.40
C LEU A 115 8.40 20.44 11.15
N ASP A 116 9.61 20.61 10.63
CA ASP A 116 10.04 21.82 9.97
C ASP A 116 9.73 21.72 8.48
N VAL A 117 8.52 22.14 8.13
CA VAL A 117 8.01 22.09 6.75
C VAL A 117 8.69 23.15 5.87
N GLU A 118 9.37 24.13 6.47
CA GLU A 118 10.15 25.14 5.74
C GLU A 118 11.56 24.61 5.43
N ASP A 119 11.66 23.81 4.37
CA ASP A 119 12.96 23.42 3.84
C ASP A 119 13.60 24.59 3.06
N ASP A 120 14.40 25.41 3.74
CA ASP A 120 15.23 26.47 3.18
C ASP A 120 16.53 25.95 2.54
N SER A 121 16.62 24.64 2.28
CA SER A 121 17.77 24.06 1.58
C SER A 121 17.93 24.66 0.17
N VAL A 122 19.19 24.81 -0.26
CA VAL A 122 19.53 25.35 -1.58
C VAL A 122 18.87 24.49 -2.67
N ARG A 123 18.16 25.12 -3.60
CA ARG A 123 17.47 24.42 -4.68
C ARG A 123 18.43 23.51 -5.45
N GLN A 124 18.21 22.20 -5.31
CA GLN A 124 18.86 21.20 -6.14
C GLN A 124 17.90 20.85 -7.28
N PRO A 125 18.21 21.25 -8.53
CA PRO A 125 17.40 20.84 -9.65
C PRO A 125 17.52 19.33 -9.83
N PHE A 126 16.40 18.68 -10.14
CA PHE A 126 16.38 17.26 -10.47
C PHE A 126 15.38 16.99 -11.58
N ILE A 127 15.54 15.84 -12.23
CA ILE A 127 14.63 15.30 -13.23
C ILE A 127 14.12 13.98 -12.66
N TYR A 128 12.80 13.79 -12.65
CA TYR A 128 12.18 12.60 -12.07
C TYR A 128 11.99 11.52 -13.12
N ASP A 129 12.80 10.47 -13.05
CA ASP A 129 12.62 9.27 -13.87
C ASP A 129 11.51 8.39 -13.29
N ARG A 130 10.29 8.67 -13.73
CA ARG A 130 9.08 7.91 -13.41
C ARG A 130 9.20 6.43 -13.74
N ARG A 131 9.94 6.06 -14.80
CA ARG A 131 10.09 4.66 -15.21
C ARG A 131 11.00 3.93 -14.23
N GLU A 132 12.06 4.57 -13.75
CA GLU A 132 12.94 3.98 -12.75
C GLU A 132 12.25 3.84 -11.39
N ALA A 133 11.42 4.80 -10.99
CA ALA A 133 10.59 4.67 -9.79
C ALA A 133 9.63 3.46 -9.88
N VAL A 134 8.94 3.29 -11.02
CA VAL A 134 8.07 2.12 -11.25
C VAL A 134 8.87 0.83 -11.33
N ARG A 135 10.03 0.83 -11.99
CA ARG A 135 10.92 -0.35 -12.07
C ARG A 135 11.38 -0.79 -10.69
N TYR A 136 11.69 0.15 -9.82
CA TYR A 136 12.04 -0.12 -8.43
C TYR A 136 10.84 -0.72 -7.67
N ALA A 137 9.67 -0.08 -7.78
CA ALA A 137 8.45 -0.54 -7.14
C ALA A 137 8.05 -1.96 -7.58
N GLU A 138 8.23 -2.29 -8.86
CA GLU A 138 7.96 -3.63 -9.40
C GLU A 138 8.99 -4.67 -8.97
N LYS A 139 10.23 -4.26 -8.72
CA LYS A 139 11.29 -5.18 -8.26
C LYS A 139 11.13 -5.56 -6.79
N TRP A 140 10.75 -4.60 -5.96
CA TRP A 140 10.79 -4.75 -4.51
C TRP A 140 9.41 -4.87 -3.86
N TRP A 141 8.30 -4.94 -4.61
CA TRP A 141 6.95 -4.97 -4.04
C TRP A 141 6.69 -6.05 -2.98
N ASP A 142 7.40 -7.18 -3.02
CA ASP A 142 7.28 -8.33 -2.11
C ASP A 142 8.53 -8.57 -1.25
N SER A 143 9.52 -7.68 -1.27
CA SER A 143 10.81 -7.89 -0.61
C SER A 143 11.49 -6.58 -0.18
N TYR A 144 12.50 -6.67 0.68
CA TYR A 144 13.18 -5.47 1.21
C TYR A 144 14.52 -5.27 0.52
N ASN A 145 14.81 -4.04 0.08
CA ASN A 145 16.14 -3.70 -0.44
C ASN A 145 17.15 -3.59 0.71
N PRO A 146 18.21 -4.42 0.75
CA PRO A 146 19.19 -4.41 1.83
C PRO A 146 20.06 -3.14 1.90
N GLU A 147 19.97 -2.24 0.92
CA GLU A 147 20.64 -0.93 0.96
C GLU A 147 19.97 0.07 1.94
N TYR A 148 18.75 -0.22 2.38
CA TYR A 148 17.96 0.65 3.26
C TYR A 148 17.63 -0.04 4.58
N GLU A 149 17.33 0.75 5.60
CA GLU A 149 16.83 0.24 6.86
C GLU A 149 15.45 -0.40 6.66
N LYS A 150 15.21 -1.49 7.40
CA LYS A 150 13.95 -2.24 7.36
C LYS A 150 13.05 -1.80 8.51
N PHE A 151 11.77 -1.57 8.20
CA PHE A 151 10.74 -1.26 9.18
C PHE A 151 9.67 -2.36 9.22
N GLU A 152 8.96 -2.48 10.34
CA GLU A 152 7.77 -3.33 10.43
C GLU A 152 6.58 -2.69 9.71
N VAL A 153 6.40 -1.37 9.89
CA VAL A 153 5.48 -0.54 9.11
C VAL A 153 6.31 0.19 8.06
N ASP A 154 6.26 -0.28 6.81
CA ASP A 154 7.28 0.06 5.80
C ASP A 154 6.73 0.87 4.61
N CYS A 155 5.44 1.22 4.61
CA CYS A 155 4.82 1.87 3.46
C CYS A 155 5.58 3.11 2.97
N THR A 156 5.85 4.08 3.84
CA THR A 156 6.54 5.32 3.46
C THR A 156 8.00 5.08 3.12
N ASN A 157 8.70 4.19 3.84
CA ASN A 157 10.08 3.86 3.53
C ASN A 157 10.19 3.26 2.12
N PHE A 158 9.32 2.32 1.77
CA PHE A 158 9.23 1.78 0.41
C PHE A 158 8.91 2.85 -0.64
N ILE A 159 7.93 3.72 -0.39
CA ILE A 159 7.61 4.81 -1.32
C ILE A 159 8.80 5.75 -1.47
N SER A 160 9.48 6.11 -0.38
CA SER A 160 10.66 6.96 -0.41
C SER A 160 11.79 6.33 -1.22
N GLN A 161 12.02 5.02 -1.07
CA GLN A 161 12.99 4.31 -1.90
C GLN A 161 12.61 4.35 -3.40
N CYS A 162 11.33 4.20 -3.74
CA CYS A 162 10.87 4.31 -5.12
C CYS A 162 11.12 5.71 -5.69
N LEU A 163 10.78 6.75 -4.93
CA LEU A 163 11.01 8.15 -5.32
C LEU A 163 12.50 8.45 -5.48
N HIS A 164 13.34 7.91 -4.59
CA HIS A 164 14.79 8.07 -4.66
C HIS A 164 15.38 7.35 -5.88
N ALA A 165 14.91 6.14 -6.18
CA ALA A 165 15.29 5.41 -7.38
C ALA A 165 14.89 6.15 -8.67
N GLY A 166 13.82 6.95 -8.64
CA GLY A 166 13.44 7.88 -9.70
C GLY A 166 14.33 9.14 -9.79
N GLY A 167 15.40 9.25 -9.01
CA GLY A 167 16.37 10.35 -9.10
C GLY A 167 16.09 11.54 -8.19
N ALA A 168 15.09 11.46 -7.30
CA ALA A 168 14.81 12.52 -6.35
C ALA A 168 15.96 12.70 -5.34
N PRO A 169 16.53 13.91 -5.18
CA PRO A 169 17.63 14.15 -4.26
C PRO A 169 17.11 14.20 -2.82
N MET A 170 17.89 13.64 -1.91
CA MET A 170 17.64 13.76 -0.47
C MET A 170 18.10 15.12 0.05
N THR A 171 17.29 15.79 0.88
CA THR A 171 17.57 17.15 1.39
C THR A 171 17.31 17.27 2.90
N GLY A 172 17.76 18.37 3.51
CA GLY A 172 17.43 18.76 4.89
C GLY A 172 18.13 17.98 6.01
N TYR A 173 19.22 17.29 5.70
CA TYR A 173 20.08 16.64 6.71
C TYR A 173 20.53 17.61 7.83
N SER A 174 20.77 17.14 9.06
CA SER A 174 20.50 15.81 9.62
C SER A 174 19.37 15.85 10.66
N ASN A 175 18.53 16.89 10.62
CA ASN A 175 17.39 17.00 11.53
C ASN A 175 16.27 16.04 11.06
N ARG A 176 15.79 15.18 11.96
CA ARG A 176 14.73 14.21 11.63
C ARG A 176 13.40 14.88 11.26
N GLY A 177 13.14 16.07 11.80
CA GLY A 177 11.96 16.87 11.49
C GLY A 177 12.03 17.63 10.15
N LYS A 178 13.19 17.64 9.47
CA LYS A 178 13.44 18.49 8.29
C LYS A 178 13.84 17.68 7.07
N GLY A 179 13.39 18.15 5.90
CA GLY A 179 13.76 17.61 4.60
C GLY A 179 13.16 16.24 4.32
N TRP A 180 13.84 15.46 3.48
CA TRP A 180 13.49 14.09 3.12
C TRP A 180 14.75 13.30 2.84
N TRP A 181 15.09 12.35 3.73
CA TRP A 181 16.36 11.64 3.65
C TRP A 181 16.43 10.38 4.52
N MET A 182 17.28 9.44 4.09
CA MET A 182 17.85 8.36 4.90
C MET A 182 19.35 8.27 4.63
N LYS A 183 20.16 8.25 5.70
CA LYS A 183 21.63 8.20 5.59
C LYS A 183 22.27 7.73 6.88
N ASN A 184 23.27 6.85 6.76
CA ASN A 184 24.10 6.37 7.87
C ASN A 184 23.28 5.84 9.08
N GLY A 185 22.21 5.07 8.83
CA GLY A 185 21.35 4.51 9.88
C GLY A 185 20.44 5.54 10.58
N SER A 186 20.25 6.72 9.99
CA SER A 186 19.30 7.73 10.46
C SER A 186 18.44 8.24 9.29
N TRP A 187 17.28 8.81 9.60
CA TRP A 187 16.31 9.25 8.60
C TRP A 187 15.39 10.37 9.12
N SER A 188 14.80 11.13 8.19
CA SER A 188 13.74 12.08 8.49
C SER A 188 12.38 11.40 8.68
N TYR A 189 11.47 12.02 9.42
CA TYR A 189 10.10 11.54 9.55
C TYR A 189 9.39 11.48 8.20
N SER A 190 9.62 12.44 7.32
CA SER A 190 9.09 12.42 5.95
C SER A 190 9.57 11.22 5.11
N TRP A 191 10.65 10.56 5.50
CA TRP A 191 11.13 9.35 4.82
C TRP A 191 10.38 8.10 5.29
N SER A 192 10.05 8.00 6.58
CA SER A 192 9.50 6.78 7.22
C SER A 192 8.01 6.86 7.62
N VAL A 193 7.48 8.05 7.89
CA VAL A 193 6.12 8.24 8.46
C VAL A 193 5.15 8.77 7.42
N ALA A 194 3.99 8.11 7.31
CA ALA A 194 3.05 8.36 6.21
C ALA A 194 2.51 9.80 6.19
N HIS A 195 2.04 10.26 7.35
CA HIS A 195 1.56 11.63 7.50
C HIS A 195 2.65 12.67 7.27
N ALA A 196 3.89 12.41 7.70
CA ALA A 196 5.00 13.33 7.49
C ALA A 196 5.36 13.46 6.00
N LEU A 197 5.38 12.37 5.24
CA LEU A 197 5.60 12.43 3.78
C LEU A 197 4.50 13.23 3.08
N ARG A 198 3.22 12.96 3.42
CA ARG A 198 2.09 13.76 2.90
C ARG A 198 2.37 15.23 3.18
N ARG A 199 2.68 15.62 4.42
CA ARG A 199 2.90 17.03 4.78
C ARG A 199 4.09 17.63 4.02
N TYR A 200 5.16 16.87 3.81
CA TYR A 200 6.37 17.33 3.14
C TYR A 200 6.16 17.63 1.65
N LEU A 201 5.66 16.66 0.88
CA LEU A 201 5.63 16.70 -0.59
C LEU A 201 5.01 17.98 -1.22
N PRO A 202 3.82 18.45 -0.81
CA PRO A 202 3.20 19.64 -1.40
C PRO A 202 3.80 20.95 -0.90
N ASN A 203 4.58 20.93 0.19
CA ASN A 203 5.15 22.13 0.80
C ASN A 203 6.66 22.28 0.53
N ALA A 204 7.32 21.23 0.04
CA ALA A 204 8.73 21.26 -0.31
C ALA A 204 8.99 22.29 -1.43
N LYS A 205 9.90 23.25 -1.15
CA LYS A 205 10.27 24.32 -2.09
C LYS A 205 11.36 23.90 -3.08
N SER A 206 12.07 22.80 -2.79
CA SER A 206 13.13 22.28 -3.62
C SER A 206 13.34 20.78 -3.43
N GLY A 207 14.10 20.13 -4.32
CA GLY A 207 14.24 18.68 -4.32
C GLY A 207 12.91 17.99 -4.60
N LEU A 208 12.69 16.84 -3.95
CA LEU A 208 11.46 16.06 -4.06
C LEU A 208 10.24 16.89 -3.65
N ARG A 209 9.29 17.05 -4.58
CA ARG A 209 8.07 17.85 -4.37
C ARG A 209 6.92 17.31 -5.21
N ALA A 210 5.71 17.67 -4.83
CA ALA A 210 4.50 17.27 -5.53
C ALA A 210 3.47 18.39 -5.59
N VAL A 211 2.53 18.27 -6.51
CA VAL A 211 1.30 19.07 -6.53
C VAL A 211 0.11 18.16 -6.26
N GLU A 212 -0.80 18.60 -5.40
CA GLU A 212 -2.03 17.87 -5.11
C GLU A 212 -2.98 17.96 -6.32
N LYS A 213 -3.60 16.84 -6.68
CA LYS A 213 -4.58 16.70 -7.77
C LYS A 213 -5.96 16.42 -7.18
N GLU A 214 -6.99 16.79 -7.94
CA GLU A 214 -8.39 16.62 -7.53
C GLU A 214 -8.85 15.16 -7.64
N SER A 215 -8.27 14.37 -8.55
CA SER A 215 -8.73 13.01 -8.82
C SER A 215 -7.59 12.01 -9.05
N ALA A 216 -7.86 10.74 -8.73
CA ALA A 216 -6.95 9.63 -9.00
C ALA A 216 -6.62 9.49 -10.51
N SER A 217 -7.56 9.83 -11.41
CA SER A 217 -7.34 9.79 -12.86
C SER A 217 -6.25 10.75 -13.35
N ASP A 218 -6.01 11.84 -12.62
CA ASP A 218 -5.03 12.86 -12.97
C ASP A 218 -3.60 12.45 -12.63
N LEU A 219 -3.44 11.37 -11.85
CA LEU A 219 -2.15 10.81 -11.54
C LEU A 219 -1.56 10.06 -12.73
N THR A 220 -0.25 9.94 -12.72
CA THR A 220 0.57 9.26 -13.72
C THR A 220 1.54 8.29 -13.04
N LEU A 221 2.26 7.50 -13.82
CA LEU A 221 3.23 6.53 -13.29
C LEU A 221 4.27 7.23 -12.41
N GLY A 222 4.56 6.66 -11.25
CA GLY A 222 5.49 7.23 -10.27
C GLY A 222 4.89 8.30 -9.35
N ASP A 223 3.59 8.60 -9.47
CA ASP A 223 2.89 9.47 -8.53
C ASP A 223 2.47 8.71 -7.26
N VAL A 224 2.13 9.46 -6.20
CA VAL A 224 1.85 8.91 -4.86
C VAL A 224 0.39 9.12 -4.50
N ILE A 225 -0.22 8.14 -3.83
CA ILE A 225 -1.52 8.27 -3.17
C ILE A 225 -1.30 8.09 -1.68
N CYS A 226 -1.74 9.06 -0.89
CA CYS A 226 -1.78 8.99 0.57
C CYS A 226 -3.21 8.66 1.03
N TYR A 227 -3.34 7.79 2.03
CA TYR A 227 -4.61 7.34 2.59
C TYR A 227 -4.71 7.74 4.05
N ASP A 228 -5.82 8.38 4.41
CA ASP A 228 -6.29 8.60 5.78
C ASP A 228 -7.50 7.69 5.96
N PHE A 229 -7.30 6.54 6.61
CA PHE A 229 -8.30 5.48 6.66
C PHE A 229 -9.50 5.88 7.53
N GLU A 230 -9.25 6.57 8.63
CA GLU A 230 -10.26 6.98 9.60
C GLU A 230 -11.00 8.27 9.20
N GLY A 231 -10.41 9.07 8.31
CA GLY A 231 -10.90 10.39 7.91
C GLY A 231 -10.69 11.45 8.98
N ASP A 232 -9.68 11.30 9.85
CA ASP A 232 -9.41 12.18 10.98
C ASP A 232 -8.36 13.27 10.68
N GLY A 233 -7.81 13.28 9.46
CA GLY A 233 -6.77 14.19 8.99
C GLY A 233 -5.35 13.64 9.13
N ARG A 234 -5.16 12.51 9.82
CA ARG A 234 -3.88 11.81 9.92
C ARG A 234 -3.79 10.75 8.82
N TYR A 235 -2.72 10.79 8.04
CA TYR A 235 -2.53 9.86 6.92
C TYR A 235 -1.71 8.67 7.40
N ASN A 236 -2.19 7.45 7.17
CA ASN A 236 -1.65 6.22 7.73
C ASN A 236 -0.86 5.41 6.68
N HIS A 237 -1.12 5.63 5.40
CA HIS A 237 -0.57 4.79 4.34
C HIS A 237 -0.24 5.54 3.07
N ASN A 238 0.80 5.12 2.39
CA ASN A 238 1.27 5.68 1.13
C ASN A 238 1.48 4.57 0.11
N THR A 239 1.10 4.83 -1.14
CA THR A 239 1.28 3.91 -2.27
C THR A 239 1.86 4.66 -3.48
N ILE A 240 2.45 3.92 -4.43
CA ILE A 240 2.95 4.49 -5.68
C ILE A 240 2.20 3.92 -6.89
N VAL A 241 1.85 4.78 -7.83
CA VAL A 241 1.18 4.43 -9.08
C VAL A 241 2.16 3.75 -10.04
N VAL A 242 1.93 2.48 -10.37
CA VAL A 242 2.80 1.69 -11.25
C VAL A 242 2.17 1.35 -12.60
N ALA A 243 0.85 1.40 -12.68
CA ALA A 243 0.11 1.14 -13.91
C ALA A 243 -1.23 1.88 -13.91
N LYS A 244 -1.94 1.79 -15.03
CA LYS A 244 -3.32 2.24 -15.14
C LYS A 244 -4.20 1.16 -15.76
N ASP A 245 -5.40 1.04 -15.22
CA ASP A 245 -6.42 0.12 -15.67
C ASP A 245 -7.04 0.58 -17.02
N SER A 246 -8.07 -0.10 -17.49
CA SER A 246 -8.76 0.26 -18.75
C SER A 246 -9.62 1.54 -18.63
N ASN A 247 -9.91 2.00 -17.42
CA ASN A 247 -10.66 3.23 -17.11
C ASN A 247 -9.73 4.42 -16.80
N ASN A 248 -8.43 4.31 -17.06
CA ASN A 248 -7.41 5.32 -16.72
C ASN A 248 -7.28 5.56 -15.20
N MET A 249 -7.70 4.59 -14.38
CA MET A 249 -7.56 4.64 -12.93
C MET A 249 -6.23 4.01 -12.49
N PRO A 250 -5.58 4.53 -11.43
CA PRO A 250 -4.30 3.99 -10.97
C PRO A 250 -4.38 2.54 -10.47
N LEU A 251 -3.30 1.81 -10.71
CA LEU A 251 -2.95 0.56 -10.04
C LEU A 251 -1.66 0.81 -9.27
N VAL A 252 -1.61 0.38 -8.02
CA VAL A 252 -0.58 0.79 -7.07
C VAL A 252 0.22 -0.38 -6.50
N ASN A 253 1.48 -0.10 -6.17
CA ASN A 253 2.30 -0.97 -5.32
C ASN A 253 2.44 -0.34 -3.93
N ALA A 254 2.52 -1.20 -2.91
CA ALA A 254 2.55 -0.80 -1.51
C ALA A 254 3.22 -1.85 -0.62
N HIS A 255 3.74 -1.41 0.53
CA HIS A 255 4.32 -2.24 1.60
C HIS A 255 3.43 -2.27 2.86
N THR A 256 3.97 -2.80 3.97
CA THR A 256 3.27 -3.19 5.22
C THR A 256 2.45 -4.46 5.03
N TYR A 257 1.43 -4.42 4.15
CA TYR A 257 0.86 -5.62 3.54
C TYR A 257 1.06 -5.54 2.04
N ASN A 258 2.11 -6.22 1.60
CA ASN A 258 2.68 -6.11 0.28
C ASN A 258 1.60 -6.27 -0.80
N SER A 259 1.54 -5.31 -1.70
CA SER A 259 0.56 -5.24 -2.78
C SER A 259 1.24 -4.82 -4.07
N ARG A 260 0.87 -5.46 -5.18
CA ARG A 260 1.33 -5.17 -6.52
C ARG A 260 0.16 -5.03 -7.48
N MET A 261 0.15 -3.92 -8.21
CA MET A 261 -0.90 -3.54 -9.17
C MET A 261 -2.31 -3.58 -8.56
N ARG A 262 -2.45 -3.34 -7.25
CA ARG A 262 -3.76 -3.31 -6.58
C ARG A 262 -4.55 -2.09 -7.02
N TYR A 263 -5.87 -2.21 -7.12
CA TYR A 263 -6.72 -1.08 -7.46
C TYR A 263 -6.67 0.02 -6.40
N TRP A 264 -6.48 1.27 -6.82
CA TRP A 264 -6.12 2.40 -5.96
C TRP A 264 -7.12 2.71 -4.83
N GLU A 265 -8.40 2.39 -4.99
CA GLU A 265 -9.43 2.69 -3.97
C GLU A 265 -9.14 1.97 -2.64
N TYR A 266 -8.41 0.85 -2.67
CA TYR A 266 -7.98 0.14 -1.45
C TYR A 266 -9.14 -0.28 -0.53
N THR A 267 -10.35 -0.38 -1.08
CA THR A 267 -11.60 -0.63 -0.34
C THR A 267 -11.68 -2.05 0.20
N ASP A 268 -10.89 -2.98 -0.33
CA ASP A 268 -10.76 -4.36 0.15
C ASP A 268 -9.58 -4.54 1.14
N SER A 269 -9.04 -3.44 1.69
CA SER A 269 -7.93 -3.47 2.66
C SER A 269 -8.41 -3.77 4.07
N SER A 270 -7.56 -4.45 4.86
CA SER A 270 -7.81 -4.66 6.29
C SER A 270 -7.91 -3.38 7.10
N ALA A 271 -7.32 -2.29 6.61
CA ALA A 271 -7.39 -0.97 7.22
C ALA A 271 -8.57 -0.11 6.72
N TYR A 272 -9.32 -0.56 5.70
CA TYR A 272 -10.40 0.24 5.11
C TYR A 272 -11.47 0.64 6.12
N THR A 273 -11.91 1.89 6.04
CA THR A 273 -13.15 2.36 6.67
C THR A 273 -13.96 3.19 5.68
N PRO A 274 -15.30 3.31 5.86
CA PRO A 274 -16.14 4.16 5.01
C PRO A 274 -15.76 5.66 5.03
N ASN A 275 -14.97 6.11 6.00
CA ASN A 275 -14.57 7.51 6.15
C ASN A 275 -13.31 7.88 5.37
N ILE A 276 -12.67 6.89 4.72
CA ILE A 276 -11.38 7.03 4.05
C ILE A 276 -11.28 8.30 3.20
N LYS A 277 -10.16 9.00 3.32
CA LYS A 277 -9.77 10.16 2.52
C LYS A 277 -8.48 9.87 1.77
N TYR A 278 -8.32 10.57 0.65
CA TYR A 278 -7.18 10.41 -0.24
C TYR A 278 -6.53 11.77 -0.49
N ALA A 279 -5.21 11.79 -0.60
CA ALA A 279 -4.47 12.87 -1.25
C ALA A 279 -3.77 12.30 -2.48
N PHE A 280 -4.01 12.92 -3.64
CA PHE A 280 -3.43 12.52 -4.91
C PHE A 280 -2.24 13.42 -5.22
N LEU A 281 -1.02 12.91 -5.08
CA LEU A 281 0.19 13.71 -5.18
C LEU A 281 0.93 13.42 -6.49
N HIS A 282 0.90 14.40 -7.39
CA HIS A 282 1.65 14.35 -8.64
C HIS A 282 3.07 14.86 -8.43
N ILE A 283 4.08 14.00 -8.59
CA ILE A 283 5.48 14.39 -8.41
C ILE A 283 5.87 15.36 -9.53
N VAL A 284 6.48 16.49 -9.17
CA VAL A 284 6.95 17.49 -10.13
C VAL A 284 8.46 17.67 -10.00
N ASP A 285 9.10 17.95 -11.11
CA ASP A 285 10.54 18.13 -11.22
C ASP A 285 10.86 19.49 -11.85
N ASP A 286 12.12 19.72 -12.23
CA ASP A 286 12.56 21.01 -12.77
C ASP A 286 12.33 21.17 -14.29
N GLU A 287 11.75 20.16 -14.96
CA GLU A 287 11.36 20.22 -16.39
C GLU A 287 9.84 20.30 -16.59
N SER A 288 9.04 19.94 -15.59
CA SER A 288 7.56 19.94 -15.60
C SER A 288 6.89 21.30 -15.40
#